data_AF-A0A1Y1W063-F1
#
_entry.id   AF-A0A1Y1W063-F1
#
_cell.length_a   1.000
_cell.length_b   1.000
_cell.length_c   1.000
_cell.angle_alpha   90.00
_cell.angle_beta   90.00
_cell.angle_gamma   90.00
#
_symmetry.space_group_name_H-M   'P 1'
#
loop_
_entity.id
_entity.type
_entity.pdbx_description
1 polymer ?
#
loop_
_entity_poly.entity_id
_entity_poly.type
_entity_poly.pdbx_seq_one_letter_code
_entity_poly.pdbx_strand_id
1 'polypeptide(L)' 'MCLAFNKLPSKREYPDYYVEIKRPIALDMMKSKITKGAYRAVEDFVADIDLMCSNAQQFNMPDSYIY' A
#
# COMPACT_ATOMS: atom_id res chain seq x y z
N MET A 1 11.42 -10.42 3.79
CA MET A 1 10.82 -9.20 3.25
C MET A 1 9.46 -9.50 2.63
N CYS A 2 8.39 -9.05 3.30
CA CYS A 2 7.35 -8.27 2.63
C CYS A 2 6.48 -8.87 1.50
N LEU A 3 6.09 -10.16 1.54
CA LEU A 3 5.03 -10.66 0.62
C LEU A 3 3.73 -9.84 0.70
N ALA A 4 3.45 -9.23 1.85
CA ALA A 4 2.28 -8.40 2.13
C ALA A 4 2.19 -7.09 1.29
N PHE A 5 3.27 -6.68 0.63
CA PHE A 5 3.31 -5.42 -0.13
C PHE A 5 3.24 -5.62 -1.64
N ASN A 6 3.27 -6.87 -2.11
CA ASN A 6 3.30 -7.15 -3.54
C ASN A 6 1.93 -7.01 -4.21
N LYS A 7 0.84 -7.26 -3.47
CA LYS A 7 -0.56 -7.13 -3.93
C LYS A 7 -1.43 -6.61 -2.80
N LEU A 8 -2.46 -5.85 -3.15
CA LEU A 8 -3.51 -5.47 -2.20
C LEU A 8 -4.30 -6.71 -1.73
N PRO A 9 -4.78 -6.72 -0.47
CA PRO A 9 -5.66 -7.77 0.01
C PRO A 9 -6.98 -7.78 -0.79
N SER A 10 -7.63 -8.92 -0.90
CA SER A 10 -8.92 -8.99 -1.59
C SER A 10 -9.96 -8.12 -0.87
N LYS A 11 -10.60 -7.19 -1.59
CA LYS A 11 -11.68 -6.35 -1.05
C LYS A 11 -12.85 -7.15 -0.47
N ARG A 12 -13.05 -8.39 -0.95
CA ARG A 12 -14.08 -9.29 -0.42
C ARG A 12 -13.68 -9.90 0.92
N GLU A 13 -12.39 -10.18 1.11
CA GLU A 13 -11.87 -10.85 2.31
C GLU A 13 -11.49 -9.85 3.40
N TYR A 14 -11.06 -8.65 3.02
CA TYR A 14 -10.64 -7.57 3.92
C TYR A 14 -11.36 -6.27 3.55
N PRO A 15 -12.68 -6.17 3.73
CA PRO A 15 -13.42 -4.94 3.44
C PRO A 15 -12.94 -3.77 4.33
N ASP A 16 -12.60 -4.03 5.59
CA ASP A 16 -12.18 -3.02 6.58
C ASP A 16 -10.89 -2.31 6.16
N TYR A 17 -9.96 -3.02 5.51
CA TYR A 17 -8.76 -2.42 4.93
C TYR A 17 -9.11 -1.27 3.98
N TYR A 18 -10.16 -1.43 3.17
CA TYR A 18 -10.61 -0.41 2.22
C TYR A 18 -11.49 0.67 2.85
N VAL A 19 -11.94 0.48 4.10
CA VAL A 19 -12.62 1.51 4.90
C VAL A 19 -11.57 2.41 5.56
N GLU A 20 -10.52 1.82 6.13
CA GLU A 20 -9.47 2.55 6.86
C GLU A 20 -8.44 3.18 5.92
N ILE A 21 -8.02 2.45 4.88
CA ILE A 21 -7.01 2.89 3.92
C ILE A 21 -7.68 3.55 2.72
N LYS A 22 -7.64 4.88 2.71
CA LYS A 22 -8.28 5.71 1.67
C LYS A 22 -7.61 5.62 0.31
N ARG A 23 -6.30 5.35 0.27
CA ARG A 23 -5.50 5.28 -0.96
C ARG A 23 -4.66 4.01 -0.99
N PRO A 24 -5.27 2.83 -1.24
CA PRO A 24 -4.55 1.58 -1.34
C PRO A 24 -3.49 1.63 -2.44
N ILE A 25 -2.29 1.13 -2.12
CA ILE A 25 -1.20 0.99 -3.09
C ILE A 25 -0.36 -0.25 -2.77
N ALA A 26 0.14 -0.89 -3.82
CA ALA A 26 1.01 -2.07 -3.76
C ALA A 26 2.09 -2.01 -4.86
N LEU A 27 3.13 -2.85 -4.73
CA LEU A 27 4.26 -2.87 -5.65
C LEU A 27 3.87 -3.25 -7.09
N ASP A 28 2.87 -4.11 -7.29
CA ASP A 28 2.36 -4.44 -8.62
C ASP A 28 1.70 -3.24 -9.32
N MET A 29 0.95 -2.44 -8.57
CA MET A 29 0.38 -1.18 -9.05
C MET A 29 1.48 -0.18 -9.42
N MET A 30 2.49 -0.02 -8.56
CA MET A 30 3.64 0.85 -8.85
C MET A 30 4.42 0.38 -10.08
N LYS A 31 4.64 -0.92 -10.24
CA LYS A 31 5.24 -1.49 -11.46
C LYS A 31 4.42 -1.15 -12.70
N SER A 32 3.09 -1.23 -12.62
CA SER A 32 2.20 -0.81 -13.72
C SER A 32 2.30 0.69 -14.01
N LYS A 33 2.46 1.53 -12.98
CA LYS A 33 2.67 2.98 -13.14
C LYS A 33 4.00 3.28 -13.84
N ILE A 34 5.07 2.55 -13.52
CA ILE A 34 6.37 2.64 -14.23
C ILE A 34 6.20 2.29 -15.71
N THR A 35 5.60 1.13 -16.03
CA THR A 35 5.47 0.68 -17.43
C THR A 35 4.57 1.57 -18.26
N LYS A 36 3.63 2.28 -17.64
CA LYS A 36 2.75 3.27 -18.27
C LYS A 36 3.35 4.68 -18.33
N GLY A 37 4.54 4.91 -17.79
CA GLY A 37 5.15 6.24 -17.72
C GLY A 37 4.37 7.24 -16.84
N ALA A 38 3.67 6.74 -15.82
CA ALA A 38 2.82 7.57 -14.95
C ALA A 38 3.62 8.35 -13.90
N TYR A 39 4.88 7.99 -13.65
CA TYR A 39 5.81 8.77 -12.82
C TYR A 39 6.57 9.73 -13.72
N ARG A 40 6.38 11.04 -13.49
CA ARG A 40 7.07 12.10 -14.24
C ARG A 40 8.39 12.48 -13.61
N ALA A 41 8.51 12.24 -12.31
CA ALA A 41 9.70 12.48 -11.53
C ALA A 41 9.96 11.34 -10.53
N VAL A 42 11.18 11.26 -10.00
CA VAL A 42 11.55 10.21 -9.02
C VAL A 42 10.77 10.41 -7.72
N GLU A 43 10.47 11.66 -7.39
CA GLU A 43 9.67 12.09 -6.25
C GLU A 43 8.27 11.48 -6.28
N ASP A 44 7.67 11.30 -7.46
CA ASP A 44 6.35 10.66 -7.58
C ASP A 44 6.40 9.18 -7.17
N PHE A 45 7.51 8.49 -7.48
CA PHE A 45 7.73 7.11 -7.09
C PHE A 45 8.02 6.99 -5.59
N VAL A 46 8.84 7.90 -5.05
CA VAL A 46 9.14 7.95 -3.60
C VAL A 46 7.86 8.21 -2.81
N ALA A 47 7.01 9.14 -3.26
CA ALA A 47 5.73 9.42 -2.61
C ALA A 47 4.81 8.19 -2.54
N ASP A 48 4.81 7.34 -3.58
CA ASP A 48 4.03 6.10 -3.59
C ASP A 48 4.63 5.01 -2.69
N ILE A 49 5.96 4.97 -2.53
CA ILE A 49 6.64 4.12 -1.55
C ILE A 49 6.29 4.57 -0.13
N ASP A 50 6.38 5.87 0.15
CA ASP A 50 6.03 6.45 1.46
C ASP A 50 4.56 6.22 1.80
N LEU A 51 3.67 6.36 0.80
CA LEU A 51 2.25 6.05 0.96
C LEU A 51 2.03 4.57 1.28
N MET A 52 2.73 3.66 0.60
CA MET A 52 2.64 2.22 0.86
C MET A 52 3.08 1.89 2.30
N CYS A 53 4.17 2.48 2.75
CA CYS A 53 4.65 2.35 4.13
C CYS A 53 3.66 2.95 5.14
N SER A 54 3.12 4.13 4.86
CA SER A 54 2.14 4.81 5.71
C SER A 54 0.85 4.01 5.85
N ASN A 55 0.33 3.45 4.74
CA ASN A 55 -0.85 2.60 4.76
C ASN A 55 -0.61 1.32 5.58
N ALA A 56 0.56 0.71 5.46
CA ALA A 56 0.89 -0.46 6.23
C ALA A 56 1.11 -0.13 7.71
N GLN A 57 1.67 1.02 8.05
CA GLN A 57 1.72 1.48 9.44
C GLN A 57 0.33 1.82 9.96
N GLN A 58 -0.56 2.38 9.15
CA GLN A 58 -1.91 2.73 9.57
C GLN A 58 -2.76 1.49 9.83
N PHE A 59 -2.70 0.50 8.94
CA PHE A 59 -3.48 -0.73 9.06
C PHE A 59 -2.84 -1.75 10.01
N ASN A 60 -1.51 -1.85 10.02
CA ASN A 60 -0.78 -2.71 10.95
C ASN A 60 -0.36 -1.97 12.23
N MET A 61 -0.86 -0.75 12.46
CA MET A 61 -0.66 -0.09 13.75
C MET A 61 -1.26 -1.04 14.78
N PRO A 62 -0.51 -1.39 15.84
CA PRO A 62 -0.91 -2.45 16.73
C PRO A 62 -2.21 -2.03 17.40
N ASP A 63 -3.32 -2.67 17.02
CA ASP A 63 -4.26 -3.05 18.04
C ASP A 63 -3.44 -3.95 18.97
N SER A 64 -3.25 -3.46 20.19
CA SER A 64 -2.61 -4.14 21.31
C SER A 64 -2.83 -5.66 21.27
N TYR A 65 -1.87 -6.42 20.76
CA TYR A 65 -1.54 -7.72 21.34
C TYR A 65 -0.55 -7.47 22.49
N ILE A 66 -1.01 -6.73 23.50
CA ILE A 66 -0.61 -6.97 24.89
C ILE A 66 -1.79 -7.66 25.56
N TYR A 67 -1.91 -8.97 25.34
CA TYR A 67 -2.04 -9.96 26.42
C TYR A 67 -1.69 -11.35 25.90
#